data_AF-A0A6G2DW10-F1
#
_entry.id   AF-A0A6G2DW10-F1
#
_cell.length_a   1.000
_cell.length_b   1.000
_cell.length_c   1.000
_cell.angle_alpha   90.00
_cell.angle_beta   90.00
_cell.angle_gamma   90.00
#
_symmetry.space_group_name_H-M   'P 1'
#
loop_
_entity.id
_entity.type
_entity.pdbx_description
1 polymer ?
#
loop_
_entity_poly.entity_id
_entity_poly.type
_entity_poly.pdbx_seq_one_letter_code
_entity_poly.pdbx_strand_id
1 'polypeptide(L)'
;FNKTLNIFTNSMNAYFNPDEFIASDSCYDWSLEELARLPIRWYGGADLSRLHDLTAAALYGVYHDGEKDVDICITHAFFPRINAQKKANDDGIPLFGWQSDGWLTMSNTPTVLYDDIVKWFIKMREKGFKIAAVGMDRKFGREFLTKMKQARFKMIDQPQLFYLKSEGFRRIEFKVKNKEFYYLHSDAYEYCVSNVRAIEK
;
A
#
# COMPACT_ATOMS: atom_id res chain seq x y z
N PHE A 1 -24.82 -16.57 -1.30
CA PHE A 1 -23.56 -15.84 -1.04
C PHE A 1 -23.28 -14.95 -2.24
N ASN A 2 -23.72 -13.69 -2.19
CA ASN A 2 -23.40 -12.71 -3.23
C ASN A 2 -22.04 -12.10 -2.89
N LYS A 3 -20.97 -12.55 -3.57
CA LYS A 3 -19.78 -11.71 -3.73
C LYS A 3 -20.20 -10.59 -4.68
N THR A 4 -20.48 -9.42 -4.10
CA THR A 4 -20.77 -8.20 -4.85
C THR A 4 -19.62 -7.96 -5.81
N LEU A 5 -19.91 -7.85 -7.12
CA LEU A 5 -18.93 -7.46 -8.12
C LEU A 5 -18.45 -6.03 -7.79
N ASN A 6 -17.31 -5.92 -7.11
CA ASN A 6 -16.54 -4.68 -7.02
C ASN A 6 -15.84 -4.47 -8.37
N ILE A 7 -16.60 -4.22 -9.44
CA ILE A 7 -15.99 -3.72 -10.68
C ILE A 7 -15.67 -2.25 -10.44
N PHE A 8 -14.41 -1.96 -10.11
CA PHE A 8 -13.89 -0.61 -10.20
C PHE A 8 -13.90 -0.22 -11.67
N THR A 9 -14.72 0.77 -12.05
CA THR A 9 -14.65 1.35 -13.39
C THR A 9 -13.28 2.00 -13.56
N ASN A 10 -12.44 1.43 -14.40
CA ASN A 10 -11.12 2.00 -14.67
C ASN A 10 -11.29 3.45 -15.10
N SER A 11 -10.55 4.37 -14.46
CA SER A 11 -10.58 5.75 -14.92
C SER A 11 -10.00 5.77 -16.34
N MET A 12 -10.65 6.45 -17.30
CA MET A 12 -10.22 6.45 -18.73
C MET A 12 -8.77 6.91 -18.95
N ASN A 13 -8.09 7.42 -17.92
CA ASN A 13 -6.72 7.94 -17.94
C ASN A 13 -5.80 7.26 -16.89
N ALA A 14 -6.14 6.07 -16.38
CA ALA A 14 -5.26 5.36 -15.46
C ALA A 14 -3.98 4.89 -16.18
N TYR A 15 -2.83 5.02 -15.52
CA TYR A 15 -1.55 4.57 -16.08
C TYR A 15 -1.45 3.05 -16.13
N PHE A 16 -1.90 2.39 -15.06
CA PHE A 16 -1.88 0.94 -14.95
C PHE A 16 -3.16 0.33 -15.50
N ASN A 17 -3.05 -0.90 -16.03
CA ASN A 17 -4.19 -1.73 -16.36
C ASN A 17 -4.53 -2.65 -15.17
N PRO A 18 -5.65 -2.43 -14.44
CA PRO A 18 -6.01 -3.24 -13.28
C PRO A 18 -6.16 -4.74 -13.60
N ASP A 19 -6.60 -5.10 -14.81
CA ASP A 19 -6.77 -6.50 -15.20
C ASP A 19 -5.43 -7.26 -15.23
N GLU A 20 -4.33 -6.57 -15.58
CA GLU A 20 -2.99 -7.17 -15.54
C GLU A 20 -2.55 -7.41 -14.09
N PHE A 21 -2.88 -6.50 -13.17
CA PHE A 21 -2.59 -6.65 -11.75
C PHE A 21 -3.34 -7.86 -11.17
N ILE A 22 -4.65 -7.97 -11.43
CA ILE A 22 -5.47 -9.11 -11.00
C ILE A 22 -4.94 -10.43 -11.58
N ALA A 23 -4.55 -10.43 -12.86
CA ALA A 23 -3.98 -11.62 -13.51
C ALA A 23 -2.62 -12.04 -12.92
N SER A 24 -1.80 -11.09 -12.47
CA SER A 24 -0.55 -11.37 -11.77
C SER A 24 -0.81 -11.88 -10.35
N ASP A 25 -1.67 -11.20 -9.60
CA ASP A 25 -1.97 -11.47 -8.19
C ASP A 25 -2.60 -12.84 -7.99
N SER A 26 -3.52 -13.23 -8.89
CA SER A 26 -4.18 -14.54 -8.89
C SER A 26 -3.25 -15.73 -9.13
N CYS A 27 -1.96 -15.50 -9.46
CA CYS A 27 -0.96 -16.57 -9.52
C CYS A 27 -0.44 -16.98 -8.13
N TYR A 28 -0.80 -16.26 -7.07
CA TYR A 28 -0.23 -16.39 -5.73
C TYR A 28 -1.31 -16.39 -4.65
N ASP A 29 -1.02 -17.01 -3.50
CA ASP A 29 -1.99 -17.09 -2.38
C ASP A 29 -1.31 -17.17 -1.00
N TRP A 30 -0.14 -16.55 -0.83
CA TRP A 30 0.56 -16.56 0.46
C TRP A 30 -0.16 -15.69 1.50
N SER A 31 -0.47 -16.30 2.64
CA SER A 31 -0.95 -15.56 3.82
C SER A 31 0.13 -14.66 4.42
N LEU A 32 -0.28 -13.64 5.19
CA LEU A 32 0.65 -12.81 5.96
C LEU A 32 1.52 -13.64 6.91
N GLU A 33 0.96 -14.69 7.50
CA GLU A 33 1.65 -15.59 8.42
C GLU A 33 2.74 -16.42 7.70
N GLU A 34 2.52 -16.82 6.45
CA GLU A 34 3.53 -17.49 5.63
C GLU A 34 4.62 -16.51 5.19
N LEU A 35 4.23 -15.34 4.67
CA LEU A 35 5.16 -14.30 4.23
C LEU A 35 6.11 -13.84 5.35
N ALA A 36 5.61 -13.77 6.59
CA ALA A 36 6.42 -13.40 7.75
C ALA A 36 7.53 -14.42 8.08
N ARG A 37 7.38 -15.68 7.64
CA ARG A 37 8.37 -16.76 7.86
C ARG A 37 9.37 -16.87 6.72
N LEU A 38 9.07 -16.32 5.55
CA LEU A 38 9.98 -16.35 4.40
C LEU A 38 11.24 -15.51 4.67
N PRO A 39 12.39 -15.88 4.07
CA PRO A 39 13.65 -15.17 4.25
C PRO A 39 13.71 -13.86 3.44
N ILE A 40 12.65 -13.06 3.47
CA ILE A 40 12.52 -11.81 2.73
C ILE A 40 13.04 -10.65 3.58
N ARG A 41 13.82 -9.77 2.95
CA ARG A 41 14.17 -8.47 3.50
C ARG A 41 13.12 -7.45 3.07
N TRP A 42 12.42 -6.85 4.04
CA TRP A 42 11.31 -5.95 3.77
C TRP A 42 11.73 -4.49 3.83
N TYR A 43 11.15 -3.66 2.96
CA TYR A 43 11.29 -2.21 2.96
C TYR A 43 9.92 -1.57 3.11
N GLY A 44 9.80 -0.64 4.05
CA GLY A 44 8.57 0.10 4.27
C GLY A 44 8.51 1.37 3.43
N GLY A 45 7.29 1.80 3.12
CA GLY A 45 7.00 3.11 2.55
C GLY A 45 5.77 3.71 3.23
N ALA A 46 5.73 5.03 3.36
CA ALA A 46 4.53 5.74 3.80
C ALA A 46 4.30 6.99 2.94
N ASP A 47 3.07 7.13 2.41
CA ASP A 47 2.60 8.31 1.71
C ASP A 47 1.54 9.01 2.55
N LEU A 48 1.90 10.18 3.09
CA LEU A 48 1.05 10.93 4.01
C LEU A 48 0.19 11.92 3.24
N SER A 49 -1.13 11.76 3.36
CA SER A 49 -2.05 12.77 2.88
C SER A 49 -2.06 14.00 3.80
N ARG A 50 -2.51 15.14 3.27
CA ARG A 50 -2.56 16.38 4.03
C ARG A 50 -3.85 16.57 4.82
N LEU A 51 -5.02 16.28 4.23
CA LEU A 51 -6.32 16.58 4.88
C LEU A 51 -7.47 15.64 4.49
N HIS A 52 -7.67 15.36 3.20
CA HIS A 52 -8.89 14.68 2.70
C HIS A 52 -8.63 13.42 1.89
N ASP A 53 -7.36 13.16 1.57
CA ASP A 53 -6.97 12.01 0.76
C ASP A 53 -6.58 10.83 1.64
N LEU A 54 -6.51 9.65 1.02
CA LEU A 54 -6.07 8.43 1.65
C LEU A 54 -4.59 8.56 2.05
N THR A 55 -4.27 8.23 3.30
CA THR A 55 -2.88 7.98 3.69
C THR A 55 -2.59 6.49 3.50
N ALA A 56 -1.40 6.14 3.02
CA ALA A 56 -1.03 4.75 2.78
C ALA A 56 0.31 4.40 3.44
N ALA A 57 0.42 3.16 3.90
CA ALA A 57 1.68 2.51 4.22
C ALA A 57 1.79 1.20 3.44
N ALA A 58 3.03 0.80 3.15
CA ALA A 58 3.30 -0.47 2.50
C ALA A 58 4.57 -1.11 3.05
N LEU A 59 4.62 -2.44 3.02
CA LEU A 59 5.84 -3.22 3.02
C LEU A 59 6.04 -3.82 1.64
N TYR A 60 7.26 -3.74 1.16
CA TYR A 60 7.65 -4.28 -0.12
C TYR A 60 8.86 -5.20 0.05
N GLY A 61 8.80 -6.36 -0.57
CA GLY A 61 9.84 -7.37 -0.51
C GLY A 61 9.93 -8.14 -1.82
N VAL A 62 11.05 -8.81 -2.02
CA VAL A 62 11.25 -9.70 -3.17
C VAL A 62 11.51 -11.09 -2.63
N TYR A 63 10.79 -12.07 -3.16
CA TYR A 63 10.96 -13.48 -2.82
C TYR A 63 11.31 -14.27 -4.08
N HIS A 64 12.38 -15.05 -4.01
CA HIS A 64 12.69 -16.01 -5.07
C HIS A 64 11.93 -17.31 -4.77
N ASP A 65 10.95 -17.65 -5.61
CA ASP A 65 10.06 -18.81 -5.39
C ASP A 65 10.67 -20.15 -5.84
N GLY A 66 11.90 -20.12 -6.39
CA GLY A 66 12.63 -21.25 -6.95
C GLY A 66 12.71 -21.23 -8.47
N GLU A 67 11.89 -20.41 -9.12
CA GLU A 67 11.92 -20.19 -10.57
C GLU A 67 12.23 -18.73 -10.89
N LYS A 68 11.59 -17.81 -10.17
CA LYS A 68 11.64 -16.37 -10.47
C LYS A 68 11.55 -15.50 -9.22
N ASP A 69 11.86 -14.23 -9.41
CA ASP A 69 11.74 -13.21 -8.37
C ASP A 69 10.33 -12.64 -8.37
N VAL A 70 9.58 -12.85 -7.30
CA VAL A 70 8.24 -12.30 -7.09
C VAL A 70 8.33 -11.07 -6.19
N ASP A 71 7.83 -9.96 -6.70
CA ASP A 71 7.67 -8.72 -5.94
C ASP A 71 6.38 -8.79 -5.13
N ILE A 72 6.48 -8.58 -3.82
CA ILE A 72 5.38 -8.72 -2.88
C ILE A 72 5.14 -7.39 -2.17
N CYS A 73 3.90 -6.91 -2.21
CA CYS A 73 3.49 -5.65 -1.62
C CYS A 73 2.37 -5.85 -0.60
N ILE A 74 2.64 -5.62 0.69
CA ILE A 74 1.62 -5.63 1.74
C ILE A 74 1.22 -4.18 1.99
N THR A 75 0.00 -3.82 1.60
CA THR A 75 -0.47 -2.43 1.68
C THR A 75 -1.51 -2.23 2.78
N HIS A 76 -1.57 -1.01 3.29
CA HIS A 76 -2.54 -0.63 4.30
C HIS A 76 -2.90 0.84 4.20
N ALA A 77 -4.20 1.12 4.22
CA ALA A 77 -4.74 2.46 4.12
C ALA A 77 -5.11 3.02 5.50
N PHE A 78 -5.12 4.35 5.60
CA PHE A 78 -5.54 5.09 6.78
C PHE A 78 -6.46 6.22 6.38
N PHE A 79 -7.58 6.34 7.08
CA PHE A 79 -8.56 7.39 6.80
C PHE A 79 -9.26 7.92 8.06
N PRO A 80 -9.62 9.22 8.15
CA PRO A 80 -10.36 9.75 9.29
C PRO A 80 -11.79 9.21 9.34
N ARG A 81 -12.20 8.60 10.47
CA ARG A 81 -13.53 8.02 10.64
C ARG A 81 -14.65 9.03 10.41
N ILE A 82 -14.44 10.26 10.89
CA ILE A 82 -15.42 11.37 10.80
C ILE A 82 -15.79 11.67 9.34
N ASN A 83 -14.83 11.51 8.42
CA ASN A 83 -15.01 11.82 7.00
C ASN A 83 -15.32 10.58 6.15
N ALA A 84 -15.22 9.38 6.71
CA ALA A 84 -15.31 8.13 5.97
C ALA A 84 -16.67 7.94 5.29
N GLN A 85 -17.78 8.23 5.99
CA GLN A 85 -19.12 8.07 5.41
C GLN A 85 -19.33 9.02 4.23
N LYS A 86 -18.90 10.27 4.37
CA LYS A 86 -19.01 11.27 3.30
C LYS A 86 -18.18 10.85 2.08
N LYS A 87 -16.90 10.50 2.30
CA LYS A 87 -15.99 10.06 1.23
C LYS A 87 -16.50 8.81 0.52
N ALA A 88 -17.02 7.83 1.27
CA ALA A 88 -17.58 6.61 0.70
C ALA A 88 -18.80 6.88 -0.18
N ASN A 89 -19.67 7.81 0.23
CA ASN A 89 -20.85 8.19 -0.53
C ASN A 89 -20.51 9.02 -1.78
N ASP A 90 -19.64 10.02 -1.62
CA ASP A 90 -19.31 10.98 -2.68
C ASP A 90 -18.46 10.33 -3.78
N ASP A 91 -17.49 9.48 -3.41
CA ASP A 91 -16.49 8.91 -4.33
C ASP A 91 -16.72 7.42 -4.64
N GLY A 92 -17.75 6.80 -4.03
CA GLY A 92 -18.04 5.37 -4.22
C GLY A 92 -16.97 4.43 -3.65
N ILE A 93 -16.14 4.89 -2.72
CA ILE A 93 -15.02 4.11 -2.19
C ILE A 93 -15.49 3.21 -1.04
N PRO A 94 -15.23 1.89 -1.07
CA PRO A 94 -15.71 0.94 -0.05
C PRO A 94 -14.85 0.94 1.23
N LEU A 95 -14.62 2.12 1.84
CA LEU A 95 -13.74 2.30 3.00
C LEU A 95 -14.09 1.40 4.20
N PHE A 96 -15.38 1.15 4.44
CA PHE A 96 -15.84 0.28 5.54
C PHE A 96 -15.64 -1.21 5.23
N GLY A 97 -15.72 -1.60 3.95
CA GLY A 97 -15.35 -2.94 3.50
C GLY A 97 -13.87 -3.18 3.76
N TRP A 98 -13.01 -2.27 3.29
CA TRP A 98 -11.56 -2.35 3.53
C TRP A 98 -11.20 -2.39 5.01
N GLN A 99 -11.92 -1.68 5.88
CA GLN A 99 -11.69 -1.78 7.31
C GLN A 99 -12.03 -3.18 7.84
N SER A 100 -13.14 -3.76 7.38
CA SER A 100 -13.60 -5.09 7.80
C SER A 100 -12.66 -6.20 7.31
N ASP A 101 -12.13 -6.04 6.09
CA ASP A 101 -11.18 -6.98 5.47
C ASP A 101 -9.74 -6.80 6.00
N GLY A 102 -9.50 -5.74 6.78
CA GLY A 102 -8.21 -5.47 7.40
C GLY A 102 -7.24 -4.65 6.54
N TRP A 103 -7.68 -4.13 5.39
CA TRP A 103 -6.90 -3.26 4.49
C TRP A 103 -6.85 -1.79 4.92
N LEU A 104 -7.71 -1.37 5.85
CA LEU A 104 -7.80 0.03 6.27
C LEU A 104 -7.93 0.18 7.79
N THR A 105 -7.24 1.19 8.34
CA THR A 105 -7.45 1.66 9.72
C THR A 105 -8.12 3.03 9.72
N MET A 106 -9.21 3.16 10.47
CA MET A 106 -9.87 4.45 10.65
C MET A 106 -9.34 5.18 11.88
N SER A 107 -8.79 6.37 11.69
CA SER A 107 -8.37 7.25 12.79
C SER A 107 -9.58 7.92 13.43
N ASN A 108 -9.59 8.02 14.77
CA ASN A 108 -10.69 8.61 15.54
C ASN A 108 -10.63 10.14 15.65
N THR A 109 -9.86 10.79 14.80
CA THR A 109 -9.71 12.25 14.71
C THR A 109 -10.16 12.77 13.34
N PRO A 110 -10.32 14.10 13.16
CA PRO A 110 -10.69 14.68 11.86
C PRO A 110 -9.64 14.45 10.75
N THR A 111 -8.39 14.19 11.13
CA THR A 111 -7.27 13.83 10.24
C THR A 111 -6.70 12.47 10.62
N VAL A 112 -5.86 11.88 9.76
CA VAL A 112 -5.16 10.62 10.07
C VAL A 112 -4.19 10.85 11.22
N LEU A 113 -4.19 9.94 12.20
CA LEU A 113 -3.19 9.94 13.28
C LEU A 113 -1.93 9.24 12.82
N TYR A 114 -0.78 9.92 12.91
CA TYR A 114 0.51 9.29 12.63
C TYR A 114 0.79 8.10 13.55
N ASP A 115 0.23 8.09 14.76
CA ASP A 115 0.32 6.96 15.68
C ASP A 115 -0.31 5.68 15.12
N ASP A 116 -1.39 5.78 14.34
CA ASP A 116 -2.03 4.60 13.74
C ASP A 116 -1.11 3.98 12.68
N ILE A 117 -0.43 4.82 11.91
CA ILE A 117 0.56 4.39 10.90
C ILE A 117 1.76 3.74 11.57
N VAL A 118 2.30 4.35 12.63
CA VAL A 118 3.43 3.81 13.40
C VAL A 118 3.05 2.48 14.04
N LYS A 119 1.85 2.37 14.63
CA LYS A 119 1.33 1.11 15.21
C LYS A 119 1.22 0.01 14.16
N TRP A 120 0.84 0.33 12.92
CA TRP A 120 0.82 -0.64 11.84
C TRP A 120 2.21 -1.22 11.56
N PHE A 121 3.23 -0.36 11.40
CA PHE A 121 4.61 -0.83 11.21
C PHE A 121 5.12 -1.67 12.40
N ILE A 122 4.79 -1.27 13.64
CA ILE A 122 5.10 -2.05 14.84
C ILE A 122 4.45 -3.43 14.77
N LYS A 123 3.15 -3.50 14.46
CA LYS A 123 2.39 -4.75 14.34
C LYS A 123 2.99 -5.66 13.25
N MET A 124 3.41 -5.10 12.11
CA MET A 124 4.08 -5.87 11.07
C MET A 124 5.43 -6.41 11.54
N ARG A 125 6.25 -5.60 12.22
CA ARG A 125 7.49 -6.10 12.83
C ARG A 125 7.23 -7.22 13.84
N GLU A 126 6.21 -7.08 14.69
CA GLU A 126 5.81 -8.08 15.69
C GLU A 126 5.30 -9.38 15.06
N LYS A 127 4.65 -9.30 13.88
CA LYS A 127 4.27 -10.47 13.09
C LYS A 127 5.45 -11.25 12.52
N GLY A 128 6.66 -10.68 12.51
CA GLY A 128 7.89 -11.33 12.04
C GLY A 128 8.53 -10.68 10.82
N PHE A 129 7.92 -9.63 10.26
CA PHE A 129 8.45 -8.94 9.09
C PHE A 129 9.75 -8.19 9.42
N LYS A 130 10.86 -8.61 8.81
CA LYS A 130 12.20 -8.00 8.99
C LYS A 130 12.33 -6.71 8.16
N ILE A 131 11.79 -5.61 8.70
CA ILE A 131 11.77 -4.30 8.04
C ILE A 131 13.14 -3.61 8.17
N ALA A 132 13.87 -3.54 7.06
CA ALA A 132 15.24 -3.00 7.03
C ALA A 132 15.29 -1.48 7.09
N ALA A 133 14.32 -0.81 6.46
CA ALA A 133 14.17 0.64 6.48
C ALA A 133 12.76 1.04 6.04
N VAL A 134 12.35 2.27 6.38
CA VAL A 134 11.11 2.88 5.90
C VAL A 134 11.42 4.19 5.19
N GLY A 135 10.97 4.29 3.93
CA GLY A 135 11.13 5.46 3.06
C GLY A 135 9.93 6.41 3.12
N MET A 136 10.20 7.71 3.07
CA MET A 136 9.18 8.77 3.05
C MET A 136 9.77 10.09 2.54
N ASP A 137 8.94 10.94 1.92
CA ASP A 137 9.26 12.36 1.71
C ASP A 137 9.25 13.14 3.04
N ARG A 138 10.42 13.66 3.43
CA ARG A 138 10.60 14.39 4.68
C ARG A 138 9.81 15.70 4.77
N LYS A 139 9.40 16.30 3.64
CA LYS A 139 8.91 17.69 3.58
C LYS A 139 7.65 17.93 4.42
N PHE A 140 6.80 16.91 4.62
CA PHE A 140 5.52 17.03 5.34
C PHE A 140 5.28 15.99 6.45
N GLY A 141 6.33 15.29 6.92
CA GLY A 141 6.18 14.15 7.85
C GLY A 141 7.05 14.18 9.11
N ARG A 142 7.44 15.38 9.61
CA ARG A 142 8.39 15.50 10.74
C ARG A 142 7.95 14.76 12.00
N GLU A 143 6.67 14.84 12.36
CA GLU A 143 6.12 14.15 13.53
C GLU A 143 6.15 12.63 13.33
N PHE A 144 5.64 12.14 12.20
CA PHE A 144 5.69 10.72 11.85
C PHE A 144 7.12 10.18 11.86
N LEU A 145 8.08 10.90 11.25
CA LEU A 145 9.49 10.52 11.24
C LEU A 145 10.08 10.44 12.65
N THR A 146 9.69 11.34 13.54
CA THR A 146 10.11 11.32 14.94
C THR A 146 9.56 10.08 15.65
N LYS A 147 8.26 9.80 15.50
CA LYS A 147 7.61 8.62 16.11
C LYS A 147 8.16 7.30 15.57
N MET A 148 8.43 7.21 14.26
CA MET A 148 9.05 6.01 13.66
C MET A 148 10.47 5.75 14.19
N LYS A 149 11.28 6.80 14.37
CA LYS A 149 12.60 6.68 15.00
C LYS A 149 12.50 6.25 16.45
N GLN A 150 11.56 6.81 17.22
CA GLN A 150 11.28 6.37 18.61
C GLN A 150 10.85 4.90 18.66
N ALA A 151 10.08 4.44 17.68
CA ALA A 151 9.69 3.04 17.50
C ALA A 151 10.82 2.15 16.95
N ARG A 152 12.05 2.67 16.82
CA ARG A 152 13.28 1.98 16.37
C ARG A 152 13.26 1.54 14.91
N PHE A 153 12.54 2.25 14.04
CA PHE A 153 12.65 2.05 12.59
C PHE A 153 13.75 2.92 12.00
N LYS A 154 14.53 2.35 11.09
CA LYS A 154 15.49 3.10 10.28
C LYS A 154 14.72 3.87 9.20
N MET A 155 14.74 5.20 9.29
CA MET A 155 14.10 6.07 8.30
C MET A 155 15.09 6.47 7.21
N ILE A 156 14.63 6.45 5.95
CA ILE A 156 15.38 6.92 4.78
C ILE A 156 14.56 8.02 4.11
N ASP A 157 15.23 9.11 3.74
CA ASP A 157 14.60 10.17 2.95
C ASP A 157 14.42 9.65 1.51
N GLN A 158 13.18 9.69 1.04
CA GLN A 158 12.80 9.28 -0.31
C GLN A 158 12.06 10.45 -0.96
N PRO A 159 12.79 11.38 -1.61
CA PRO A 159 12.17 12.55 -2.19
C PRO A 159 11.25 12.11 -3.34
N GLN A 160 10.04 12.67 -3.39
CA GLN A 160 9.04 12.35 -4.42
C GLN A 160 9.35 13.03 -5.77
N LEU A 161 10.57 12.83 -6.28
CA LEU A 161 10.99 13.34 -7.57
C LEU A 161 10.36 12.50 -8.69
N PHE A 162 10.00 13.18 -9.77
CA PHE A 162 9.31 12.57 -10.91
C PHE A 162 10.01 11.32 -11.44
N TYR A 163 11.32 11.40 -11.68
CA TYR A 163 12.09 10.29 -12.26
C TYR A 163 12.18 9.07 -11.33
N LEU A 164 12.30 9.27 -10.02
CA LEU A 164 12.30 8.18 -9.02
C LEU A 164 10.93 7.48 -8.99
N LYS A 165 9.84 8.24 -9.13
CA LYS A 165 8.49 7.68 -9.24
C LYS A 165 8.33 6.86 -10.53
N SER A 166 8.82 7.38 -11.66
CA SER A 166 8.77 6.66 -12.94
C SER A 166 9.54 5.33 -12.91
N GLU A 167 10.70 5.27 -12.24
CA GLU A 167 11.45 4.01 -12.06
C GLU A 167 10.65 2.98 -11.26
N GLY A 168 10.03 3.41 -10.15
CA GLY A 168 9.16 2.53 -9.35
C GLY A 168 7.96 2.02 -10.14
N PHE A 169 7.30 2.89 -10.90
CA PHE A 169 6.15 2.52 -11.72
C PHE A 169 6.52 1.52 -12.82
N ARG A 170 7.63 1.75 -13.53
CA ARG A 170 8.13 0.82 -14.56
C ARG A 170 8.49 -0.54 -13.99
N ARG A 171 9.07 -0.60 -12.78
CA ARG A 171 9.34 -1.88 -12.12
C ARG A 171 8.05 -2.64 -11.82
N ILE A 172 7.06 -1.96 -11.22
CA ILE A 172 5.76 -2.57 -10.91
C ILE A 172 5.10 -3.06 -12.20
N GLU A 173 5.04 -2.22 -13.24
CA GLU A 173 4.48 -2.59 -14.54
C GLU A 173 5.17 -3.82 -15.15
N PHE A 174 6.51 -3.82 -15.18
CA PHE A 174 7.29 -4.96 -15.68
C PHE A 174 6.94 -6.25 -14.93
N LYS A 175 6.86 -6.19 -13.60
CA LYS A 175 6.55 -7.36 -12.76
C LYS A 175 5.13 -7.85 -12.95
N VAL A 176 4.17 -6.94 -13.00
CA VAL A 176 2.77 -7.26 -13.26
C VAL A 176 2.61 -7.93 -14.63
N LYS A 177 3.22 -7.39 -15.70
CA LYS A 177 3.15 -7.97 -17.04
C LYS A 177 3.74 -9.37 -17.13
N ASN A 178 4.76 -9.67 -16.31
CA ASN A 178 5.37 -11.00 -16.22
C ASN A 178 4.70 -11.93 -15.19
N LYS A 179 3.60 -11.51 -14.57
CA LYS A 179 2.91 -12.25 -13.50
C LYS A 179 3.84 -12.55 -12.32
N GLU A 180 4.62 -11.57 -11.90
CA GLU A 180 5.64 -11.61 -10.86
C GLU A 180 5.36 -10.59 -9.75
N PHE A 181 4.10 -10.19 -9.59
CA PHE A 181 3.68 -9.20 -8.60
C PHE A 181 2.49 -9.71 -7.78
N TYR A 182 2.61 -9.68 -6.46
CA TYR A 182 1.60 -10.12 -5.50
C TYR A 182 1.30 -9.02 -4.48
N TYR A 183 0.02 -8.72 -4.25
CA TYR A 183 -0.46 -7.70 -3.31
C TYR A 183 -1.56 -8.21 -2.37
N LEU A 184 -1.62 -9.53 -2.18
CA LEU A 184 -2.49 -10.21 -1.22
C LEU A 184 -3.98 -10.03 -1.50
N HIS A 185 -4.39 -9.96 -2.76
CA HIS A 185 -5.79 -9.82 -3.17
C HIS A 185 -6.47 -8.60 -2.51
N SER A 186 -5.69 -7.52 -2.32
CA SER A 186 -6.17 -6.32 -1.65
C SER A 186 -7.03 -5.46 -2.58
N ASP A 187 -8.35 -5.49 -2.40
CA ASP A 187 -9.30 -4.59 -3.07
C ASP A 187 -8.93 -3.10 -2.90
N ALA A 188 -8.30 -2.75 -1.78
CA ALA A 188 -7.84 -1.39 -1.53
C ALA A 188 -6.68 -1.00 -2.45
N TYR A 189 -5.78 -1.95 -2.73
CA TYR A 189 -4.69 -1.74 -3.67
C TYR A 189 -5.19 -1.65 -5.12
N GLU A 190 -6.14 -2.51 -5.51
CA GLU A 190 -6.75 -2.47 -6.85
C GLU A 190 -7.45 -1.14 -7.14
N TYR A 191 -8.19 -0.62 -6.15
CA TYR A 191 -8.73 0.73 -6.24
C TYR A 191 -7.63 1.76 -6.44
N CYS A 192 -6.52 1.68 -5.70
CA CYS A 192 -5.43 2.65 -5.87
C CYS A 192 -4.82 2.58 -7.28
N VAL A 193 -4.54 1.36 -7.78
CA VAL A 193 -3.97 1.12 -9.12
C VAL A 193 -4.86 1.68 -10.24
N SER A 194 -6.18 1.46 -10.16
CA SER A 194 -7.16 1.98 -11.15
C SER A 194 -7.31 3.52 -11.14
N ASN A 195 -6.75 4.19 -10.13
CA ASN A 195 -6.80 5.64 -9.98
C ASN A 195 -5.42 6.32 -10.12
N VAL A 196 -4.33 5.56 -10.35
CA VAL A 196 -3.00 6.15 -10.57
C VAL A 196 -2.97 6.90 -11.90
N ARG A 197 -2.64 8.19 -11.84
CA ARG A 197 -2.27 8.98 -13.02
C ARG A 197 -0.76 9.17 -13.01
N ALA A 198 -0.05 8.48 -13.90
CA ALA A 198 1.33 8.82 -14.16
C ALA A 198 1.38 9.97 -15.17
N ILE A 199 2.25 10.93 -14.92
CA ILE A 199 2.70 11.84 -15.96
C ILE A 199 3.95 11.15 -16.50
N GLU A 200 4.00 10.80 -17.78
CA GLU A 200 5.25 10.53 -18.49
C GLU A 200 5.49 11.74 -19.39
N LYS A 201 6.71 12.31 -19.36
CA LYS A 201 7.08 13.43 -20.24
C LYS A 201 7.76 12.88 -21.49
#